data_AF-A0A0A8Y5Z0-F1
#
_entry.id   AF-A0A0A8Y5Z0-F1
#
_cell.length_a   1.000
_cell.length_b   1.000
_cell.length_c   1.000
_cell.angle_alpha   90.00
_cell.angle_beta   90.00
_cell.angle_gamma   90.00
#
_symmetry.space_group_name_H-M   'P 1'
#
loop_
_entity.id
_entity.type
_entity.pdbx_description
1 polymer ?
#
loop_
_entity_poly.entity_id
_entity_poly.type
_entity_poly.pdbx_seq_one_letter_code
_entity_poly.pdbx_strand_id
1 'polypeptide(L)'
;MSSCLNISMNPIGGCDKRNEQYWGDIAETYNKMTPGHRRRNPKQVKDRWHKINKWTDLFHNAWLKARRIFISGHSDQMWIDKAHNFYKDDNKDLKIGHFVLVDVW
;
A
#
# COMPACT_ATOMS: atom_id res chain seq x y z
N MET A 1 -10.35 10.39 -2.30
CA MET A 1 -9.16 10.82 -3.07
C MET A 1 -7.89 10.55 -2.25
N SER A 2 -6.85 9.98 -2.85
CA SER A 2 -5.60 9.64 -2.16
C SER A 2 -4.70 10.87 -2.00
N SER A 3 -4.41 11.28 -0.77
CA SER A 3 -3.59 12.46 -0.46
C SER A 3 -2.17 12.36 -1.04
N CYS A 4 -1.60 11.15 -1.10
CA CYS A 4 -0.27 10.92 -1.66
C CYS A 4 -0.21 11.22 -3.17
N LEU A 5 -1.22 10.78 -3.93
CA LEU A 5 -1.29 10.99 -5.38
C LEU A 5 -1.38 12.47 -5.74
N ASN A 6 -2.20 13.21 -5.00
CA ASN A 6 -2.36 14.65 -5.23
C ASN A 6 -1.06 15.41 -4.98
N ILE A 7 -0.29 15.04 -3.95
CA ILE A 7 0.95 15.75 -3.61
C ILE A 7 2.10 15.36 -4.52
N SER A 8 2.19 14.11 -4.98
CA SER A 8 3.20 13.70 -5.96
C SER A 8 2.97 14.30 -7.36
N MET A 9 1.73 14.60 -7.72
CA MET A 9 1.37 15.17 -9.03
C MET A 9 1.23 16.71 -9.02
N ASN A 10 1.42 17.37 -7.88
CA ASN A 10 1.30 18.83 -7.79
C ASN A 10 2.48 19.52 -8.50
N PRO A 11 2.27 20.20 -9.65
CA PRO A 11 3.36 20.83 -10.41
C PRO A 11 3.91 22.11 -9.74
N ILE A 12 3.24 22.60 -8.70
CA ILE A 12 3.53 23.88 -8.02
C ILE A 12 4.68 23.75 -7.00
N GLY A 13 4.98 22.53 -6.53
CA GLY A 13 6.14 22.27 -5.68
C GLY A 13 6.97 21.20 -6.33
N GLY A 14 8.03 21.59 -7.05
CA GLY A 14 8.91 20.69 -7.79
C GLY A 14 9.44 19.51 -6.95
N CYS A 15 10.02 18.52 -7.63
CA CYS A 15 10.59 17.31 -7.01
C CYS A 15 11.62 17.55 -5.89
N ASP A 16 12.07 18.79 -5.67
CA ASP A 16 13.03 19.19 -4.64
C ASP A 16 12.42 19.49 -3.26
N LYS A 17 11.25 18.92 -2.95
CA LYS A 17 10.74 19.00 -1.57
C LYS A 17 11.65 18.19 -0.65
N ARG A 18 12.20 18.85 0.39
CA ARG A 18 12.91 18.14 1.46
C ARG A 18 11.98 17.07 2.03
N ASN A 19 12.51 15.87 2.31
CA ASN A 19 11.71 14.72 2.76
C ASN A 19 10.74 15.07 3.91
N GLU A 20 11.12 15.94 4.85
CA GLU A 20 10.24 16.41 5.93
C GLU A 20 9.03 17.22 5.44
N GLN A 21 9.23 18.13 4.48
CA GLN A 21 8.15 18.95 3.89
C GLN A 21 7.16 18.07 3.13
N TYR A 22 7.64 17.10 2.36
CA TYR A 22 6.79 16.18 1.61
C TYR A 22 5.81 15.41 2.52
N TRP A 23 6.30 14.79 3.60
CA TRP A 23 5.43 14.07 4.55
C TRP A 23 4.56 15.02 5.38
N GLY A 24 5.03 16.25 5.63
CA GLY A 24 4.26 17.34 6.22
C GLY A 24 3.00 17.64 5.41
N ASP A 25 3.16 17.91 4.12
CA ASP A 25 2.06 18.22 3.20
C ASP A 25 1.04 17.07 3.13
N ILE A 26 1.52 15.82 3.10
CA ILE A 26 0.65 14.63 3.06
C ILE A 26 -0.15 14.50 4.35
N ALA A 27 0.49 14.70 5.51
CA ALA A 27 -0.20 14.67 6.78
C ALA A 27 -1.24 15.78 6.88
N GLU A 28 -0.93 17.00 6.44
CA GLU A 28 -1.88 18.12 6.43
C GLU A 28 -3.09 17.79 5.54
N THR A 29 -2.85 17.34 4.31
CA THR A 29 -3.90 17.00 3.35
C THR A 29 -4.76 15.83 3.84
N TYR A 30 -4.14 14.81 4.45
CA TYR A 30 -4.86 13.69 5.06
C TYR A 30 -5.74 14.17 6.23
N ASN A 31 -5.21 15.06 7.07
CA ASN A 31 -5.88 15.53 8.27
C ASN A 31 -7.05 16.50 7.97
N LYS A 32 -7.08 17.14 6.79
CA LYS A 32 -8.21 18.00 6.36
C LYS A 32 -9.55 17.26 6.32
N MET A 33 -9.54 15.98 5.94
CA MET A 33 -10.75 15.15 5.87
C MET A 33 -10.89 14.16 7.03
N THR A 34 -10.04 14.28 8.05
CA THR A 34 -9.96 13.30 9.14
C THR A 34 -10.43 13.93 10.47
N PRO A 35 -11.40 13.30 11.18
CA PRO A 35 -11.82 13.75 12.51
C PRO A 35 -10.63 13.89 13.47
N GLY A 36 -10.68 14.87 14.38
CA GLY A 36 -9.55 15.23 15.26
C GLY A 36 -8.86 14.06 15.94
N HIS A 37 -9.62 13.08 16.44
CA HIS A 37 -9.11 11.88 17.13
C HIS A 37 -8.39 10.87 16.22
N ARG A 38 -8.48 11.01 14.88
CA ARG A 38 -7.84 10.12 13.90
C ARG A 38 -6.71 10.79 13.13
N ARG A 39 -6.39 12.06 13.47
CA ARG A 39 -5.32 12.80 12.81
C ARG A 39 -3.98 12.08 12.98
N ARG A 40 -3.15 12.15 11.96
CA ARG A 40 -1.81 11.54 11.93
C ARG A 40 -0.73 12.59 11.80
N ASN A 41 0.40 12.35 12.44
CA ASN A 41 1.60 13.14 12.21
C ASN A 41 2.37 12.63 10.96
N PRO A 42 3.31 13.42 10.41
CA PRO A 42 4.07 13.05 9.21
C PRO A 42 4.78 11.70 9.33
N LYS A 43 5.34 11.37 10.50
CA LYS A 43 5.99 10.09 10.74
C LYS A 43 5.00 8.93 10.63
N GLN A 44 3.83 9.02 11.27
CA GLN A 44 2.79 8.00 11.21
C GLN A 44 2.27 7.78 9.78
N VAL A 45 2.16 8.84 8.99
CA VAL A 45 1.79 8.77 7.57
C VAL A 45 2.88 8.05 6.77
N LYS A 46 4.15 8.44 6.95
CA LYS A 46 5.31 7.81 6.32
C LYS A 46 5.40 6.32 6.65
N ASP A 47 5.33 5.97 7.93
CA ASP A 47 5.39 4.59 8.42
C ASP A 47 4.24 3.75 7.83
N ARG A 48 3.03 4.32 7.77
CA ARG A 48 1.87 3.65 7.17
C ARG A 48 2.06 3.44 5.66
N TRP A 49 2.58 4.43 4.94
CA TRP A 49 2.88 4.33 3.51
C TRP A 49 3.88 3.20 3.23
N HIS A 50 5.04 3.20 3.91
CA HIS A 50 6.04 2.15 3.72
C HIS A 50 5.51 0.76 4.08
N LYS A 51 4.69 0.67 5.13
CA LYS A 51 4.04 -0.59 5.52
C LYS A 51 3.09 -1.10 4.44
N ILE A 52 2.26 -0.22 3.86
CA ILE A 52 1.38 -0.57 2.75
C ILE A 52 2.19 -1.03 1.53
N ASN A 53 3.21 -0.27 1.12
CA ASN A 53 4.04 -0.64 -0.03
C ASN A 53 4.68 -2.00 0.16
N LYS A 54 5.26 -2.27 1.34
CA LYS A 54 5.83 -3.58 1.65
C LYS A 54 4.80 -4.70 1.51
N TRP A 55 3.57 -4.50 2.01
CA TRP A 55 2.51 -5.50 1.89
C TRP A 55 2.09 -5.74 0.44
N THR A 56 1.95 -4.66 -0.33
CA THR A 56 1.60 -4.72 -1.75
C THR A 56 2.67 -5.44 -2.56
N ASP A 57 3.95 -5.13 -2.35
CA ASP A 57 5.07 -5.77 -3.06
C ASP A 57 5.12 -7.29 -2.79
N LEU A 58 4.95 -7.68 -1.52
CA LEU A 58 4.92 -9.09 -1.12
C LEU A 58 3.72 -9.83 -1.71
N PHE A 59 2.54 -9.20 -1.74
CA PHE A 59 1.36 -9.79 -2.35
C PHE A 59 1.49 -9.88 -3.87
N HIS A 60 2.08 -8.88 -4.52
CA HIS A 60 2.37 -8.91 -5.95
C HIS A 60 3.28 -10.09 -6.31
N ASN A 61 4.33 -10.34 -5.52
CA ASN A 61 5.20 -11.50 -5.70
C ASN A 61 4.44 -12.82 -5.56
N ALA A 62 3.55 -12.93 -4.57
CA ALA A 62 2.70 -14.10 -4.37
C ALA A 62 1.73 -14.33 -5.55
N TRP A 63 1.17 -13.25 -6.10
CA TRP A 63 0.31 -13.30 -7.28
C TRP A 63 1.06 -13.70 -8.55
N LEU A 64 2.27 -13.17 -8.78
CA LEU A 64 3.14 -13.62 -9.87
C LEU A 64 3.53 -15.09 -9.74
N LYS A 65 3.74 -15.57 -8.51
CA LYS A 65 3.98 -17.00 -8.23
C LYS A 65 2.75 -17.84 -8.58
N ALA A 66 1.55 -17.41 -8.18
CA ALA A 66 0.30 -18.09 -8.54
C ALA A 66 0.11 -18.18 -10.06
N ARG A 67 0.29 -17.08 -10.79
CA ARG A 67 0.14 -17.06 -12.26
C ARG A 67 1.17 -17.93 -12.98
N ARG A 68 2.40 -18.03 -12.46
CA ARG A 68 3.43 -18.90 -13.04
C ARG A 68 3.15 -20.39 -12.83
N ILE A 69 2.57 -20.76 -11.70
CA ILE A 69 2.26 -22.16 -11.37
C ILE A 69 0.96 -22.61 -12.05
N PHE A 70 -0.04 -21.73 -12.12
CA PHE A 70 -1.38 -22.03 -12.61
C PHE A 70 -1.67 -21.27 -13.91
N ILE A 71 -1.23 -21.83 -15.05
CA ILE A 71 -1.17 -21.09 -16.33
C ILE A 71 -2.50 -21.15 -17.11
N SER A 72 -3.26 -22.25 -17.03
CA SER A 72 -4.51 -22.46 -17.78
C SER A 72 -5.69 -22.86 -16.88
N GLY A 73 -6.90 -22.51 -17.32
CA GLY A 73 -8.15 -22.91 -16.67
C GLY A 73 -8.46 -22.22 -15.32
N HIS A 74 -7.66 -21.22 -14.93
CA HIS A 74 -7.86 -20.48 -13.69
C HIS A 74 -8.39 -19.07 -14.00
N SER A 75 -9.40 -18.64 -13.25
CA SER A 75 -9.86 -17.25 -13.28
C SER A 75 -8.95 -16.35 -12.43
N ASP A 76 -9.07 -15.04 -12.61
CA ASP A 76 -8.34 -14.07 -11.80
C ASP A 76 -8.63 -14.24 -10.30
N GLN A 77 -9.87 -14.54 -9.93
CA GLN A 77 -10.24 -14.80 -8.55
C GLN A 77 -9.50 -16.02 -7.98
N MET A 78 -9.39 -17.11 -8.76
CA MET A 78 -8.64 -18.28 -8.33
C MET A 78 -7.17 -17.95 -8.11
N TRP A 79 -6.57 -17.11 -8.96
CA TRP A 79 -5.18 -16.66 -8.76
C TRP A 79 -5.03 -15.78 -7.53
N ILE A 80 -5.99 -14.90 -7.25
CA ILE A 80 -6.01 -14.08 -6.04
C ILE A 80 -6.09 -14.99 -4.80
N ASP A 81 -6.98 -15.97 -4.77
CA ASP A 81 -7.12 -16.92 -3.66
C ASP A 81 -5.82 -17.70 -3.43
N LYS A 82 -5.15 -18.14 -4.50
CA LYS A 82 -3.82 -18.79 -4.41
C LYS A 82 -2.75 -17.82 -3.93
N ALA A 83 -2.77 -16.57 -4.37
CA ALA A 83 -1.84 -15.54 -3.92
C ALA A 83 -1.97 -15.24 -2.42
N HIS A 84 -3.19 -15.24 -1.87
CA HIS A 84 -3.39 -15.10 -0.41
C HIS A 84 -2.72 -16.23 0.39
N ASN A 85 -2.79 -17.47 -0.11
CA ASN A 85 -2.11 -18.60 0.51
C ASN A 85 -0.59 -18.46 0.43
N PHE A 86 -0.04 -18.19 -0.77
CA PHE A 86 1.40 -17.97 -0.92
C PHE A 86 1.92 -16.80 -0.10
N TYR A 87 1.18 -15.68 -0.04
CA TYR A 87 1.54 -14.54 0.78
C TYR A 87 1.66 -14.93 2.26
N LYS A 88 0.73 -15.71 2.79
CA LYS A 88 0.77 -16.15 4.18
C LYS A 88 1.94 -17.11 4.43
N ASP A 89 2.12 -18.08 3.54
CA ASP A 89 3.10 -19.15 3.72
C ASP A 89 4.54 -18.66 3.56
N ASP A 90 4.80 -17.86 2.51
CA ASP A 90 6.13 -17.34 2.20
C ASP A 90 6.58 -16.26 3.22
N ASN A 91 5.64 -15.67 3.97
CA ASN A 91 5.91 -14.59 4.93
C ASN A 91 5.56 -14.93 6.38
N LYS A 92 5.41 -16.22 6.71
CA LYS A 92 5.03 -16.69 8.06
C LYS A 92 5.94 -16.17 9.16
N ASP A 93 7.25 -16.09 8.90
CA ASP A 93 8.26 -15.65 9.88
C ASP A 93 8.21 -14.14 10.13
N LEU A 94 7.68 -13.38 9.17
CA LEU A 94 7.57 -11.92 9.25
C LEU A 94 6.31 -11.45 10.02
N LYS A 95 5.43 -12.37 10.44
CA LYS A 95 4.22 -12.09 11.25
C LYS A 95 3.34 -10.95 10.70
N ILE A 96 3.22 -10.87 9.37
CA ILE A 96 2.64 -9.72 8.67
C ILE A 96 1.09 -9.71 8.66
N GLY A 97 0.46 -10.80 9.10
CA GLY A 97 -1.00 -10.97 9.05
C GLY A 97 -1.52 -11.28 7.65
N HIS A 98 -2.85 -11.31 7.47
CA HIS A 98 -3.47 -11.51 6.17
C HIS A 98 -3.40 -10.22 5.33
N PHE A 99 -3.25 -10.35 4.01
CA PHE A 99 -3.35 -9.20 3.11
C PHE A 99 -4.80 -8.73 3.01
N VAL A 100 -5.06 -7.45 3.26
CA VAL A 100 -6.44 -6.89 3.38
C VAL A 100 -6.73 -5.75 2.39
N LEU A 101 -5.76 -5.38 1.55
CA LEU A 101 -5.91 -4.28 0.61
C LEU A 101 -6.44 -4.81 -0.73
N VAL A 102 -7.65 -5.36 -0.69
CA VAL A 102 -8.42 -5.82 -1.86
C VAL A 102 -9.58 -4.85 -2.10
N ASP A 103 -9.97 -4.65 -3.36
CA ASP A 103 -11.13 -3.85 -3.76
C ASP A 103 -11.15 -2.42 -3.18
N VAL A 104 -10.00 -1.74 -3.18
CA VAL A 104 -9.84 -0.41 -2.56
C VAL A 104 -10.23 0.76 -3.49
N TRP A 105 -11.21 0.55 -4.39
CA TRP A 105 -11.67 1.56 -5.35
C TRP A 105 -13.17 1.82 -5.23
#